data_AF-A0A534LK95-F1
#
_entry.id   AF-A0A534LK95-F1
#
_cell.length_a   1.000
_cell.length_b   1.000
_cell.length_c   1.000
_cell.angle_alpha   90.00
_cell.angle_beta   90.00
_cell.angle_gamma   90.00
#
_symmetry.space_group_name_H-M   'P 1'
#
loop_
_entity.id
_entity.type
_entity.pdbx_description
1 polymer ?
#
loop_
_entity_poly.entity_id
_entity_poly.type
_entity_poly.pdbx_seq_one_letter_code
_entity_poly.pdbx_strand_id
1 'polypeptide(L)'
;MVSVRNPLAGFGITILGTVALSFLVGIPILFLPHDLAYFYFPFALFAVGVFSGRTTFIGSLGFMGALIGGIVGVYAFQALFLPAGWPLTAGVPVWLTGVSFITVLLFGAACGLGGAASGKLGLKRIERLTDRAPKMRRCLKCGAKVGMSARKCWSCRSFLPPT
;
A
#
# COMPACT_ATOMS: atom_id res chain seq x y z
N MET A 1 -18.21 -7.40 -12.86
CA MET A 1 -16.84 -7.89 -13.15
C MET A 1 -15.89 -7.20 -12.19
N VAL A 2 -15.13 -7.95 -11.38
CA VAL A 2 -14.07 -7.36 -10.54
C VAL A 2 -12.98 -6.91 -11.51
N SER A 3 -12.89 -5.60 -11.77
CA SER A 3 -11.79 -5.04 -12.56
C SER A 3 -10.51 -5.26 -11.76
N VAL A 4 -9.67 -6.17 -12.23
CA VAL A 4 -8.32 -6.34 -11.70
C VAL A 4 -7.57 -5.08 -12.11
N ARG A 5 -7.50 -4.09 -11.21
CA ARG A 5 -6.70 -2.88 -11.43
C ARG A 5 -5.26 -3.30 -11.68
N ASN A 6 -4.64 -2.70 -12.70
CA ASN A 6 -3.24 -2.92 -13.01
C ASN A 6 -2.38 -2.73 -11.74
N PRO A 7 -1.47 -3.66 -11.39
CA PRO A 7 -0.62 -3.53 -10.20
C PRO A 7 0.18 -2.22 -10.15
N LEU A 8 0.57 -1.68 -11.31
CA LEU A 8 1.21 -0.36 -11.39
C LEU A 8 0.27 0.79 -10.99
N ALA A 9 -1.01 0.72 -11.37
CA ALA A 9 -1.98 1.72 -10.98
C ALA A 9 -2.24 1.67 -9.46
N GLY A 10 -2.28 0.48 -8.88
CA GLY A 10 -2.33 0.31 -7.42
C GLY A 10 -1.12 0.94 -6.73
N PHE A 11 0.08 0.75 -7.26
CA PHE A 11 1.30 1.35 -6.73
C PHE A 11 1.33 2.89 -6.86
N GLY A 12 0.85 3.45 -7.96
CA GLY A 12 0.74 4.91 -8.09
C GLY A 12 -0.25 5.51 -7.09
N ILE A 13 -1.39 4.84 -6.88
CA ILE A 13 -2.40 5.27 -5.91
C ILE A 13 -1.87 5.15 -4.48
N THR A 14 -1.08 4.12 -4.15
CA THR A 14 -0.50 4.03 -2.80
C THR A 14 0.44 5.18 -2.51
N ILE A 15 1.32 5.55 -3.45
CA ILE A 15 2.24 6.67 -3.29
C ILE A 15 1.47 7.98 -3.11
N LEU A 16 0.54 8.31 -4.01
CA LEU A 16 -0.21 9.56 -3.90
C LEU A 16 -1.05 9.61 -2.62
N GLY A 17 -1.67 8.49 -2.25
CA GLY A 17 -2.43 8.36 -1.02
C GLY A 17 -1.57 8.54 0.22
N THR A 18 -0.38 7.92 0.28
CA THR A 18 0.52 8.09 1.43
C THR A 18 1.13 9.47 1.48
N VAL A 19 1.47 10.12 0.36
CA VAL A 19 1.93 11.52 0.34
C VAL A 19 0.87 12.44 0.94
N ALA A 20 -0.35 12.39 0.43
CA ALA A 20 -1.42 13.27 0.89
C ALA A 20 -1.79 13.03 2.37
N LEU A 21 -1.90 11.75 2.77
CA LEU A 21 -2.30 11.40 4.13
C LEU A 21 -1.18 11.65 5.15
N SER A 22 0.08 11.37 4.81
CA SER A 22 1.20 11.66 5.73
C SER A 22 1.38 13.15 5.94
N PHE A 23 1.13 13.96 4.91
CA PHE A 23 1.07 15.42 5.03
C PHE A 23 -0.06 15.88 5.97
N LEU A 24 -1.29 15.36 5.78
CA LEU A 24 -2.44 15.72 6.62
C LEU A 24 -2.27 15.30 8.09
N VAL A 25 -1.71 14.11 8.32
CA VAL A 25 -1.39 13.60 9.66
C VAL A 25 -0.27 14.40 10.34
N GLY A 26 0.48 15.19 9.58
CA GLY A 26 1.42 16.18 10.10
C GLY A 26 0.74 17.36 10.81
N ILE A 27 -0.47 17.77 10.41
CA ILE A 27 -1.13 18.99 10.90
C ILE A 27 -1.32 19.00 12.43
N PRO A 28 -1.82 17.93 13.08
CA PRO A 28 -1.96 17.91 14.54
C PRO A 28 -0.66 18.16 15.30
N ILE A 29 0.50 17.84 14.73
CA ILE A 29 1.81 18.02 15.37
C ILE A 29 2.09 19.49 15.68
N LEU A 30 1.54 20.42 14.91
CA LEU A 30 1.69 21.85 15.15
C LEU A 30 1.08 22.30 16.49
N PHE A 31 0.19 21.50 17.07
CA PHE A 31 -0.54 21.82 18.29
C PHE A 31 -0.14 20.94 19.49
N LEU A 32 0.73 19.94 19.28
CA LEU A 32 1.15 19.00 20.32
C LEU A 32 2.51 19.38 20.93
N PRO A 33 2.72 19.11 22.24
CA PRO A 33 4.04 19.21 22.84
C PRO A 33 4.99 18.17 22.21
N HIS A 34 6.27 18.52 22.12
CA HIS A 34 7.27 17.76 21.36
C HIS A 34 7.34 16.28 21.72
N ASP A 35 7.35 15.93 23.01
CA ASP A 35 7.48 14.55 23.48
C ASP A 35 6.27 13.69 23.06
N LEU A 36 5.07 14.27 23.09
CA LEU A 36 3.85 13.57 22.69
C LEU A 36 3.78 13.39 21.17
N ALA A 37 4.31 14.34 20.40
CA ALA A 37 4.38 14.24 18.95
C ALA A 37 5.31 13.10 18.50
N TYR A 38 6.47 12.89 19.15
CA TYR A 38 7.37 11.77 18.83
C TYR A 38 6.74 10.41 19.10
N PHE A 39 5.90 10.32 20.13
CA PHE A 39 5.16 9.11 20.43
C PHE A 39 4.03 8.87 19.44
N TYR A 40 3.21 9.89 19.15
CA TYR A 40 2.02 9.76 18.30
C TYR A 40 2.34 9.53 16.81
N PHE A 41 3.32 10.26 16.28
CA PHE A 41 3.53 10.37 14.84
C PHE A 41 3.90 9.05 14.14
N PRO A 42 4.76 8.16 14.69
CA PRO A 42 4.99 6.83 14.14
C PRO A 42 3.72 5.99 14.02
N PHE A 43 2.84 6.01 15.02
CA PHE A 43 1.59 5.24 14.99
C PHE A 43 0.61 5.79 13.95
N ALA A 44 0.54 7.12 13.84
CA ALA A 44 -0.30 7.76 12.85
C ALA A 44 0.19 7.47 11.42
N LEU A 45 1.51 7.52 11.18
CA LEU A 45 2.10 7.14 9.90
C LEU A 45 1.96 5.65 9.59
N PHE A 46 2.08 4.78 10.60
CA PHE A 46 1.77 3.37 10.46
C PHE A 46 0.33 3.16 9.99
N ALA A 47 -0.63 3.86 10.61
CA ALA A 47 -2.04 3.80 10.20
C ALA A 47 -2.22 4.30 8.75
N VAL A 48 -1.58 5.40 8.36
CA VAL A 48 -1.57 5.90 6.98
C VAL A 48 -1.07 4.84 6.01
N GLY A 49 0.05 4.18 6.34
CA GLY A 49 0.59 3.07 5.56
C GLY A 49 -0.38 1.91 5.43
N VAL A 50 -1.04 1.51 6.52
CA VAL A 50 -2.06 0.46 6.52
C VAL A 50 -3.25 0.83 5.64
N PHE A 51 -3.73 2.06 5.69
CA PHE A 51 -4.87 2.50 4.90
C PHE A 51 -4.54 2.57 3.41
N SER A 52 -3.41 3.18 3.06
CA SER A 52 -3.01 3.35 1.67
C SER A 52 -2.65 2.01 1.00
N GLY A 53 -1.88 1.16 1.69
CA GLY A 53 -1.41 -0.13 1.17
C GLY A 53 -2.50 -1.17 0.91
N ARG A 54 -3.76 -0.91 1.29
CA ARG A 54 -4.93 -1.74 0.90
C ARG A 54 -5.15 -1.83 -0.60
N THR A 55 -4.67 -0.83 -1.34
CA THR A 55 -4.83 -0.77 -2.80
C THR A 55 -3.79 -1.60 -3.54
N THR A 56 -2.70 -2.00 -2.86
CA THR A 56 -1.67 -2.91 -3.39
C THR A 56 -1.92 -4.35 -2.97
N PHE A 57 -1.92 -5.25 -3.95
CA PHE A 57 -2.09 -6.68 -3.72
C PHE A 57 -0.81 -7.38 -3.26
N ILE A 58 0.35 -6.78 -3.48
CA ILE A 58 1.66 -7.35 -3.16
C ILE A 58 2.23 -6.58 -1.96
N GLY A 59 2.58 -7.31 -0.90
CA GLY A 59 3.15 -6.74 0.33
C GLY A 59 4.37 -5.85 0.11
N SER A 60 5.27 -6.22 -0.80
CA SER A 60 6.46 -5.43 -1.14
C SER A 60 6.13 -4.14 -1.89
N LEU A 61 5.13 -4.14 -2.78
CA LEU A 61 4.68 -2.91 -3.45
C LEU A 61 3.96 -1.97 -2.48
N GLY A 62 3.20 -2.53 -1.53
CA GLY A 62 2.59 -1.76 -0.45
C GLY A 62 3.63 -1.13 0.47
N PHE A 63 4.68 -1.87 0.83
CA PHE A 63 5.82 -1.35 1.59
C PHE A 63 6.52 -0.22 0.84
N MET A 64 6.94 -0.46 -0.41
CA MET A 64 7.71 0.53 -1.17
C MET A 64 6.90 1.80 -1.46
N GLY A 65 5.62 1.66 -1.83
CA GLY A 65 4.76 2.81 -2.09
C GLY A 65 4.46 3.62 -0.83
N ALA A 66 4.23 2.96 0.30
CA ALA A 66 4.01 3.64 1.56
C ALA A 66 5.29 4.27 2.13
N LEU A 67 6.45 3.63 1.94
CA LEU A 67 7.75 4.16 2.33
C LEU A 67 8.10 5.41 1.54
N ILE A 68 8.04 5.35 0.20
CA ILE A 68 8.37 6.50 -0.66
C ILE A 68 7.39 7.65 -0.40
N GLY A 69 6.09 7.38 -0.41
CA GLY A 69 5.12 8.44 -0.21
C GLY A 69 5.09 8.98 1.23
N GLY A 70 5.41 8.16 2.23
CA GLY A 70 5.61 8.59 3.61
C GLY A 70 6.82 9.51 3.76
N ILE A 71 7.97 9.16 3.18
CA ILE A 71 9.15 10.02 3.17
C ILE A 71 8.83 11.35 2.51
N VAL A 72 8.25 11.31 1.30
CA VAL A 72 7.95 12.53 0.52
C VAL A 72 6.92 13.42 1.21
N GLY A 73 5.86 12.85 1.78
CA GLY A 73 4.82 13.64 2.43
C GLY A 73 5.26 14.23 3.78
N VAL A 74 6.03 13.48 4.59
CA VAL A 74 6.66 14.02 5.81
C VAL A 74 7.67 15.11 5.47
N TYR A 75 8.49 14.89 4.43
CA TYR A 75 9.46 15.85 3.96
C TYR A 75 8.80 17.15 3.46
N ALA A 76 7.75 17.03 2.64
CA ALA A 76 6.97 18.18 2.16
C ALA A 76 6.31 18.96 3.31
N PHE A 77 5.79 18.25 4.33
CA PHE A 77 5.24 18.88 5.52
C PHE A 77 6.31 19.66 6.30
N GLN A 78 7.49 19.08 6.50
CA GLN A 78 8.61 19.75 7.17
C GLN A 78 9.07 20.98 6.40
N ALA A 79 9.22 20.88 5.08
CA ALA A 79 9.65 21.99 4.24
C ALA A 79 8.69 23.20 4.28
N LEU A 80 7.38 22.95 4.41
CA LEU A 80 6.35 24.00 4.37
C LEU A 80 6.02 24.61 5.73
N PHE A 81 5.95 23.79 6.79
CA PHE A 81 5.46 24.25 8.11
C PHE A 81 6.55 24.32 9.18
N LEU A 82 7.71 23.68 8.97
CA LEU A 82 8.78 23.58 9.96
C LEU A 82 10.15 23.81 9.29
N PRO A 83 10.42 25.01 8.72
CA PRO A 83 11.65 25.30 7.98
C PRO A 83 12.93 25.21 8.84
N ALA A 84 12.80 25.24 10.17
CA ALA A 84 13.90 25.03 11.11
C ALA A 84 14.23 23.54 11.39
N GLY A 85 13.52 22.60 10.77
CA GLY A 85 13.67 21.17 11.01
C GLY A 85 13.07 20.72 12.36
N TRP A 86 12.76 19.43 12.45
CA TRP A 86 12.29 18.79 13.68
C TRP A 86 13.29 17.69 14.07
N PRO A 87 13.89 17.69 15.28
CA PRO A 87 13.71 18.64 16.38
C PRO A 87 14.27 20.02 16.03
N LEU A 88 13.77 21.07 16.72
CA LEU A 88 14.07 22.50 16.56
C LEU A 88 15.56 22.84 16.78
N THR A 89 16.48 22.29 15.99
CA THR A 89 17.87 22.72 15.96
C THR A 89 17.96 23.88 14.97
N ALA A 90 17.89 25.10 15.52
CA ALA A 90 18.02 26.34 14.77
C ALA A 90 19.28 26.31 13.87
N GLY A 91 19.08 26.63 12.58
CA GLY A 91 20.13 27.21 11.75
C GLY A 91 20.91 26.29 10.81
N VAL A 92 20.55 25.01 10.65
CA VAL A 92 21.23 24.14 9.66
C VAL A 92 20.24 23.61 8.64
N PRO A 93 20.49 23.77 7.32
CA PRO A 93 19.62 23.22 6.27
C PRO A 93 19.38 21.72 6.48
N VAL A 94 18.12 21.30 6.31
CA VAL A 94 17.60 19.94 6.53
C VAL A 94 18.42 18.83 5.84
N TRP A 95 19.17 19.17 4.79
CA TRP A 95 20.02 18.26 4.03
C TRP A 95 21.39 17.96 4.67
N LEU A 96 21.81 18.72 5.69
CA LEU A 96 23.15 18.62 6.30
C LEU A 96 23.18 18.02 7.72
N THR A 97 22.03 17.87 8.39
CA THR A 97 21.98 17.23 9.72
C THR A 97 21.58 15.77 9.57
N GLY A 98 22.55 14.85 9.63
CA GLY A 98 22.30 13.41 9.48
C GLY A 98 21.17 12.88 10.39
N VAL A 99 20.94 13.51 11.55
CA VAL A 99 19.89 13.13 12.50
C VAL A 99 18.47 13.44 11.99
N SER A 100 18.25 14.58 11.33
CA SER A 100 16.92 14.93 10.78
C SER A 100 16.57 14.02 9.60
N PHE A 101 17.54 13.71 8.75
CA PHE A 101 17.37 12.74 7.67
C PHE A 101 17.05 11.32 8.18
N ILE A 102 17.74 10.87 9.24
CA ILE A 102 17.47 9.58 9.88
C ILE A 102 16.04 9.53 10.45
N THR A 103 15.56 10.61 11.09
CA THR A 103 14.19 10.62 11.64
C THR A 103 13.12 10.57 10.56
N VAL A 104 13.28 11.30 9.45
CA VAL A 104 12.38 11.20 8.29
C VAL A 104 12.39 9.79 7.70
N LEU A 105 13.55 9.15 7.62
CA LEU A 105 13.66 7.75 7.20
C LEU A 105 12.96 6.79 8.16
N LEU A 106 13.08 6.99 9.47
CA LEU A 106 12.39 6.17 10.47
C LEU A 106 10.87 6.33 10.41
N PHE A 107 10.38 7.56 10.23
CA PHE A 107 8.96 7.85 10.02
C PHE A 107 8.45 7.26 8.70
N GLY A 108 9.24 7.38 7.64
CA GLY A 108 9.00 6.70 6.35
C GLY A 108 8.94 5.19 6.49
N ALA A 109 9.84 4.60 7.29
CA ALA A 109 9.87 3.17 7.57
C ALA A 109 8.64 2.72 8.37
N ALA A 110 8.17 3.51 9.36
CA ALA A 110 6.94 3.24 10.08
C ALA A 110 5.71 3.21 9.13
N CYS A 111 5.63 4.17 8.20
CA CYS A 111 4.62 4.17 7.14
C CYS A 111 4.76 2.95 6.22
N GLY A 112 5.98 2.63 5.79
CA GLY A 112 6.30 1.45 4.98
C GLY A 112 5.85 0.15 5.64
N LEU A 113 6.13 -0.04 6.93
CA LEU A 113 5.71 -1.21 7.71
C LEU A 113 4.19 -1.35 7.75
N GLY A 114 3.45 -0.24 7.87
CA GLY A 114 2.00 -0.24 7.73
C GLY A 114 1.52 -0.70 6.35
N GLY A 115 2.20 -0.23 5.30
CA GLY A 115 1.98 -0.67 3.91
C GLY A 115 2.26 -2.15 3.70
N ALA A 116 3.32 -2.68 4.31
CA ALA A 116 3.65 -4.11 4.26
C ALA A 116 2.58 -4.97 4.95
N ALA A 117 2.10 -4.52 6.12
CA ALA A 117 1.08 -5.24 6.89
C ALA A 117 -0.23 -5.36 6.11
N SER A 118 -0.68 -4.26 5.48
CA SER A 118 -1.90 -4.26 4.66
C SER A 118 -1.74 -5.08 3.37
N GLY A 119 -0.60 -5.02 2.70
CA GLY A 119 -0.36 -5.82 1.49
C GLY A 119 -0.28 -7.34 1.75
N LYS A 120 0.24 -7.78 2.92
CA LYS A 120 0.16 -9.20 3.34
C LYS A 120 -1.29 -9.67 3.58
N LEU A 121 -2.15 -8.79 4.12
CA LEU A 121 -3.59 -9.07 4.27
C LEU A 121 -4.30 -9.13 2.91
N GLY A 122 -3.86 -8.32 1.94
CA GLY A 122 -4.35 -8.34 0.54
C GLY A 122 -4.10 -9.68 -0.17
N LEU A 123 -2.88 -10.22 -0.05
CA LEU A 123 -2.52 -11.55 -0.59
C LEU A 123 -3.43 -12.66 -0.06
N LYS A 124 -3.63 -12.73 1.26
CA LYS A 124 -4.55 -13.70 1.89
C LYS A 124 -5.99 -13.55 1.39
N ARG A 125 -6.42 -12.34 1.02
CA ARG A 125 -7.76 -12.11 0.45
C ARG A 125 -7.85 -12.66 -0.97
N ILE A 126 -6.83 -12.45 -1.81
CA ILE A 126 -6.80 -13.03 -3.17
C ILE A 126 -6.75 -14.55 -3.11
N GLU A 127 -5.91 -15.14 -2.27
CA GLU A 127 -5.85 -16.60 -2.10
C GLU A 127 -7.23 -17.19 -1.78
N ARG A 128 -7.96 -16.60 -0.82
CA ARG A 128 -9.34 -17.02 -0.50
C ARG A 128 -10.32 -16.85 -1.66
N LEU A 129 -10.15 -15.83 -2.50
CA LEU A 129 -10.99 -15.63 -3.68
C LEU A 129 -10.66 -16.65 -4.77
N THR A 130 -9.38 -16.96 -4.97
CA THR A 130 -8.91 -18.01 -5.90
C THR A 130 -9.38 -19.39 -5.46
N ASP A 131 -9.44 -19.68 -4.16
CA ASP A 131 -9.96 -20.94 -3.65
C ASP A 131 -11.45 -21.14 -3.90
N ARG A 132 -12.21 -20.05 -3.90
CA ARG A 132 -13.66 -20.06 -4.20
C ARG A 132 -13.97 -19.91 -5.68
N ALA A 133 -12.98 -19.57 -6.51
CA ALA A 133 -13.18 -19.46 -7.94
C ALA A 133 -13.53 -20.84 -8.52
N PRO A 134 -14.46 -20.92 -9.50
CA PRO A 134 -14.82 -22.19 -10.11
C PRO A 134 -13.60 -22.78 -10.82
N LYS A 135 -13.01 -23.84 -10.28
CA LYS A 135 -11.84 -24.53 -10.86
C LYS A 135 -12.24 -25.40 -12.05
N MET A 136 -13.51 -25.78 -12.14
CA MET A 136 -14.04 -26.72 -13.13
C MET A 136 -15.42 -26.25 -13.59
N ARG A 137 -15.70 -26.44 -14.88
CA ARG A 137 -17.05 -26.29 -15.46
C ARG A 137 -17.51 -27.64 -15.98
N ARG A 138 -18.81 -27.78 -16.26
CA ARG A 138 -19.35 -28.98 -16.89
C ARG A 138 -19.57 -28.73 -18.37
N CYS A 139 -19.39 -29.75 -19.20
CA CYS A 139 -19.78 -29.70 -20.59
C CYS A 139 -21.31 -29.60 -20.69
N LEU A 140 -21.82 -28.63 -21.45
CA LEU A 140 -23.26 -28.43 -21.67
C LEU A 140 -23.91 -29.59 -22.45
N LYS A 141 -23.13 -30.36 -23.22
CA LYS A 141 -23.62 -31.52 -23.99
C LYS A 141 -23.63 -32.83 -23.20
N CYS A 142 -22.54 -33.19 -22.52
CA CYS A 142 -22.40 -34.50 -21.88
C CYS A 142 -22.25 -34.46 -20.34
N GLY A 143 -22.24 -33.27 -19.73
CA GLY A 143 -22.11 -33.14 -18.26
C GLY A 143 -20.72 -33.44 -17.69
N ALA A 144 -19.75 -33.89 -18.51
CA ALA A 144 -18.40 -34.20 -18.04
C ALA A 144 -17.70 -32.97 -17.45
N LYS A 145 -16.93 -33.17 -16.37
CA LYS A 145 -16.10 -32.13 -15.77
C LYS A 145 -14.95 -31.76 -16.71
N VAL A 146 -14.81 -30.47 -17.00
CA VAL A 146 -13.75 -29.92 -17.86
C VAL A 146 -13.13 -28.69 -17.18
N GLY A 147 -11.85 -28.44 -17.47
CA GLY A 147 -11.17 -27.24 -16.98
C GLY A 147 -11.82 -25.95 -17.53
N MET A 148 -11.69 -24.85 -16.79
CA MET A 148 -12.20 -23.53 -17.20
C MET A 148 -11.61 -23.06 -18.54
N SER A 149 -10.34 -23.37 -18.82
CA SER A 149 -9.64 -23.00 -20.06
C SER A 149 -9.79 -24.02 -21.20
N ALA A 150 -10.50 -25.14 -20.97
CA ALA A 150 -10.61 -26.20 -21.98
C ALA A 150 -11.48 -25.75 -23.15
N ARG A 151 -10.93 -25.73 -24.38
CA ARG A 151 -11.67 -25.37 -25.60
C ARG A 151 -12.49 -26.53 -26.18
N LYS A 152 -12.12 -27.77 -25.86
CA LYS A 152 -12.76 -28.99 -26.34
C LYS A 152 -12.99 -29.96 -25.19
N CYS A 153 -14.17 -30.60 -25.15
CA CYS A 153 -14.45 -31.60 -24.13
C CYS A 153 -13.73 -32.91 -24.47
N TRP A 154 -13.03 -33.51 -23.50
CA TRP A 154 -12.32 -34.78 -23.71
C TRP A 154 -13.28 -35.94 -23.98
N SER A 155 -14.43 -35.98 -23.29
CA SER A 155 -15.40 -37.09 -23.36
C SER A 155 -16.21 -37.08 -24.67
N CYS A 156 -16.89 -35.98 -24.98
CA CYS A 156 -17.78 -35.90 -26.16
C CYS A 156 -17.15 -35.20 -27.37
N ARG A 157 -15.90 -34.74 -27.26
CA ARG A 157 -15.17 -34.00 -28.31
C ARG A 157 -15.85 -32.73 -28.83
N SER A 158 -16.94 -32.27 -28.19
CA SER A 158 -17.61 -31.04 -28.59
C SER A 158 -16.79 -29.82 -28.22
N PHE A 159 -16.89 -28.76 -29.05
CA PHE A 159 -16.36 -27.46 -28.70
C PHE A 159 -17.13 -26.85 -27.54
N LEU A 160 -16.41 -26.16 -26.66
CA LEU A 160 -16.96 -25.46 -25.50
C LEU A 160 -17.00 -23.95 -25.81
N PRO A 161 -18.04 -23.22 -25.40
CA PRO A 161 -18.08 -21.76 -25.58
C PRO A 161 -16.93 -21.08 -24.80
N PRO A 162 -16.40 -19.96 -25.31
CA PRO A 162 -15.44 -19.14 -24.56
C PRO A 162 -16.12 -18.52 -23.32
N THR A 163 -15.41 -18.54 -22.19
CA THR A 163 -15.78 -17.85 -20.94
C THR A 163 -15.19 -16.46 -20.89
#